data_AF-A0A7S3VAR8-F1
#
_entry.id   AF-A0A7S3VAR8-F1
#
_cell.length_a   1.000
_cell.length_b   1.000
_cell.length_c   1.000
_cell.angle_alpha   90.00
_cell.angle_beta   90.00
_cell.angle_gamma   90.00
#
_symmetry.space_group_name_H-M   'P 1'
#
loop_
_entity.id
_entity.type
_entity.pdbx_description
1 polymer ?
#
loop_
_entity_poly.entity_id
_entity_poly.type
_entity_poly.pdbx_seq_one_letter_code
_entity_poly.pdbx_strand_id
1 'polypeptide(L)'
;VGSCIQNLKSKSLQRKMTYRHQMKDRGRPSSVPNMKGRAQYDLSGNSGPGRPNEAVDLSERMGEVKDEEGQPLLETVLEQVRLQQEENRLQQEKMNQQDRAISNLRDEMRNMRSELESTSDSDAIARFYDNPPLGAPVEQQQDVESQPSANGRQRPRRRTGGSLLSSILGRNRSSNQSLPEDIFTMMMMSRPCNASWALGIFVCTCQIALCLFIFIDGVQGSLGANFWKPPAFALAVYFGQLVAIIFAILAQGDIFSSVRTIQWLRRNSRWDILLLGKEENEDPPSIWDWILHILIPNVLKFIQGFAVFFVSFFIIMTRSNLLDLIKDFTSLMIVSELDNIAFDFTAYGYLGESLYLKTIDAQDIEIDDIAQQQGGRFIFRKLWAWVLLGLTLAIWCYFFTVYLLKLNGWRI
;
A
#
# COMPACT_ATOMS: atom_id res chain seq x y z
N VAL A 1 -40.78 -3.08 -13.50
CA VAL A 1 -39.35 -2.89 -13.11
C VAL A 1 -38.86 -3.95 -12.13
N GLY A 2 -39.52 -4.18 -10.98
CA GLY A 2 -39.11 -5.19 -9.99
C GLY A 2 -38.97 -6.63 -10.52
N SER A 3 -39.90 -7.09 -11.36
CA SER A 3 -39.84 -8.41 -12.00
C SER A 3 -38.66 -8.55 -13.00
N CYS A 4 -38.28 -7.46 -13.67
CA CYS A 4 -37.13 -7.44 -14.59
C CYS A 4 -35.79 -7.54 -13.82
N ILE A 5 -35.70 -6.86 -12.67
CA ILE A 5 -34.52 -6.92 -11.78
C ILE A 5 -34.37 -8.32 -11.17
N GLN A 6 -35.48 -8.97 -10.78
CA GLN A 6 -35.41 -10.35 -10.27
C GLN A 6 -35.02 -11.36 -11.36
N ASN A 7 -35.51 -11.19 -12.60
CA ASN A 7 -35.14 -12.05 -13.71
C ASN A 7 -33.64 -11.94 -14.05
N LEU A 8 -33.09 -10.72 -14.04
CA LEU A 8 -31.66 -10.46 -14.24
C LEU A 8 -30.79 -11.03 -13.11
N LYS A 9 -31.23 -10.93 -11.84
CA LYS A 9 -30.54 -11.57 -10.71
C LYS A 9 -30.54 -13.11 -10.82
N SER A 10 -31.66 -13.71 -11.22
CA SER A 10 -31.74 -15.17 -11.36
C SER A 10 -30.84 -15.69 -12.49
N LYS A 11 -30.80 -14.96 -13.62
CA LYS A 11 -29.94 -15.30 -14.77
C LYS A 11 -28.46 -15.12 -14.47
N SER A 12 -28.07 -14.11 -13.69
CA SER A 12 -26.67 -13.97 -13.28
C SER A 12 -26.25 -15.06 -12.28
N LEU A 13 -27.17 -15.50 -11.41
CA LEU A 13 -26.91 -16.59 -10.47
C LEU A 13 -26.78 -17.95 -11.18
N GLN A 14 -27.65 -18.23 -12.17
CA GLN A 14 -27.55 -19.43 -12.99
C GLN A 14 -26.23 -19.48 -13.78
N ARG A 15 -25.81 -18.37 -14.40
CA ARG A 15 -24.53 -18.31 -15.12
C ARG A 15 -23.33 -18.55 -14.20
N LYS A 16 -23.33 -18.00 -12.98
CA LYS A 16 -22.28 -18.26 -11.98
C LYS A 16 -22.23 -19.73 -11.54
N MET A 17 -23.35 -20.45 -11.51
CA MET A 17 -23.36 -21.88 -11.15
C MET A 17 -22.89 -22.78 -12.30
N THR A 18 -23.25 -22.47 -13.55
CA THR A 18 -22.81 -23.24 -14.73
C THR A 18 -21.30 -23.10 -14.96
N TYR A 19 -20.74 -21.91 -14.78
CA TYR A 19 -19.29 -21.66 -14.91
C TYR A 19 -18.47 -22.44 -13.87
N ARG A 20 -19.04 -22.61 -12.66
CA ARG A 20 -18.41 -23.36 -11.57
C ARG A 20 -18.34 -24.86 -11.82
N HIS A 21 -19.29 -25.41 -12.58
CA HIS A 21 -19.26 -26.81 -13.00
C HIS A 21 -18.25 -27.06 -14.13
N GLN A 22 -18.17 -26.17 -15.13
CA GLN A 22 -17.24 -26.36 -16.26
C GLN A 22 -15.76 -26.25 -15.88
N MET A 23 -15.41 -25.46 -14.85
CA MET A 23 -14.03 -25.37 -14.35
C MET A 23 -13.61 -26.60 -13.53
N LYS A 24 -14.57 -27.41 -13.05
CA LYS A 24 -14.30 -28.61 -12.25
C LYS A 24 -13.91 -29.83 -13.12
N ASP A 25 -14.27 -29.80 -14.40
CA ASP A 25 -14.07 -30.92 -15.35
C ASP A 25 -12.80 -30.82 -16.20
N ARG A 26 -12.07 -29.68 -16.17
CA ARG A 26 -10.78 -29.56 -16.85
C ARG A 26 -9.65 -30.07 -15.94
N GLY A 27 -9.40 -31.37 -16.04
CA GLY A 27 -8.38 -32.10 -15.30
C GLY A 27 -6.97 -31.50 -15.36
N ARG A 28 -6.24 -31.65 -14.25
CA ARG A 28 -4.80 -31.37 -14.15
C ARG A 28 -4.02 -32.32 -15.06
N PRO A 29 -3.09 -31.83 -15.89
CA PRO A 29 -2.07 -32.69 -16.49
C PRO A 29 -1.14 -33.23 -15.41
N SER A 30 -1.13 -34.55 -15.29
CA SER A 30 -0.25 -35.35 -14.47
C SER A 30 1.14 -35.46 -15.12
N SER A 31 2.16 -34.86 -14.51
CA SER A 31 3.53 -35.41 -14.36
C SER A 31 4.53 -34.29 -14.09
N VAL A 32 5.05 -34.22 -12.85
CA VAL A 32 6.32 -33.54 -12.55
C VAL A 32 7.23 -34.58 -11.89
N PRO A 33 8.46 -34.78 -12.39
CA PRO A 33 9.35 -35.79 -11.85
C PRO A 33 9.95 -35.38 -10.50
N ASN A 34 10.07 -36.38 -9.66
CA ASN A 34 10.65 -36.38 -8.33
C ASN A 34 12.18 -36.19 -8.41
N MET A 35 12.71 -35.05 -7.95
CA MET A 35 14.14 -34.90 -7.65
C MET A 35 14.35 -34.70 -6.16
N LYS A 36 14.71 -35.80 -5.50
CA LYS A 36 15.42 -35.83 -4.21
C LYS A 36 16.85 -35.35 -4.44
N GLY A 37 17.26 -34.31 -3.72
CA GLY A 37 18.64 -33.83 -3.66
C GLY A 37 18.82 -32.84 -2.53
N ARG A 38 18.81 -33.34 -1.28
CA ARG A 38 18.98 -32.56 -0.06
C ARG A 38 20.47 -32.52 0.28
N ALA A 39 21.15 -31.41 -0.03
CA ALA A 39 22.46 -31.09 0.52
C ALA A 39 22.28 -30.43 1.90
N GLN A 40 22.89 -31.06 2.89
CA GLN A 40 22.88 -30.70 4.30
C GLN A 40 24.08 -29.77 4.53
N TYR A 41 23.82 -28.48 4.80
CA TYR A 41 24.86 -27.55 5.25
C TYR A 41 24.63 -27.26 6.74
N ASP A 42 25.56 -27.75 7.55
CA ASP A 42 25.74 -27.38 8.95
C ASP A 42 26.27 -25.95 9.03
N LEU A 43 25.56 -25.08 9.73
CA LEU A 43 26.07 -23.81 10.23
C LEU A 43 25.75 -23.72 11.72
N SER A 44 26.60 -24.35 12.54
CA SER A 44 26.72 -24.06 13.96
C SER A 44 27.55 -22.77 14.13
N GLY A 45 26.85 -21.63 14.23
CA GLY A 45 27.45 -20.30 14.42
C GLY A 45 27.07 -19.71 15.77
N ASN A 46 27.92 -20.00 16.75
CA ASN A 46 28.07 -19.43 18.09
C ASN A 46 27.53 -17.98 18.29
N SER A 47 26.46 -17.81 19.08
CA SER A 47 25.99 -16.49 19.56
C SER A 47 26.44 -16.27 21.00
N GLY A 48 27.55 -15.56 21.17
CA GLY A 48 27.99 -15.01 22.45
C GLY A 48 27.29 -13.67 22.77
N PRO A 49 27.04 -13.35 24.05
CA PRO A 49 26.45 -12.07 24.44
C PRO A 49 27.48 -10.94 24.30
N GLY A 50 27.19 -9.99 23.41
CA GLY A 50 27.96 -8.75 23.26
C GLY A 50 27.89 -7.91 24.53
N ARG A 51 29.06 -7.62 25.10
CA ARG A 51 29.27 -6.75 26.26
C ARG A 51 29.04 -5.28 25.88
N PRO A 52 28.47 -4.44 26.76
CA PRO A 52 28.47 -3.01 26.60
C PRO A 52 29.76 -2.43 27.23
N ASN A 53 30.80 -2.25 26.41
CA ASN A 53 32.03 -1.55 26.82
C ASN A 53 32.26 -0.34 25.91
N GLU A 54 31.42 0.69 26.03
CA GLU A 54 31.66 1.98 25.34
C GLU A 54 31.23 3.20 26.18
N ALA A 55 31.06 3.03 27.50
CA ALA A 55 30.70 4.11 28.42
C ALA A 55 31.87 4.67 29.25
N VAL A 56 33.12 4.26 29.00
CA VAL A 56 34.25 4.57 29.90
C VAL A 56 35.19 5.66 29.37
N ASP A 57 35.09 6.10 28.10
CA ASP A 57 36.13 6.97 27.50
C ASP A 57 35.72 8.46 27.33
N LEU A 58 34.60 8.87 27.93
CA LEU A 58 34.12 10.26 27.85
C LEU A 58 34.49 11.11 29.08
N SER A 59 34.95 10.51 30.19
CA SER A 59 35.38 11.29 31.37
C SER A 59 36.82 11.80 31.28
N GLU A 60 37.65 11.27 30.38
CA GLU A 60 39.07 11.66 30.27
C GLU A 60 39.30 12.83 29.29
N ARG A 61 38.26 13.25 28.54
CA ARG A 61 38.35 14.32 27.53
C ARG A 61 37.67 15.64 27.88
N MET A 62 36.97 15.74 29.01
CA MET A 62 36.50 17.03 29.53
C MET A 62 37.57 17.65 30.43
N GLY A 63 38.65 18.11 29.79
CA GLY A 63 39.59 19.03 30.41
C GLY A 63 38.85 20.30 30.87
N GLU A 64 39.16 20.69 32.11
CA GLU A 64 38.69 21.85 32.87
C GLU A 64 38.05 22.98 32.04
N VAL A 65 36.74 22.91 31.84
CA VAL A 65 35.91 24.10 31.61
C VAL A 65 35.39 24.51 32.99
N LYS A 66 36.11 25.44 33.62
CA LYS A 66 35.69 26.10 34.87
C LYS A 66 34.91 27.34 34.48
N ASP A 67 33.59 27.29 34.69
CA ASP A 67 32.74 28.46 34.59
C ASP A 67 32.91 29.29 35.88
N GLU A 68 32.96 30.61 35.75
CA GLU A 68 33.26 31.56 36.85
C GLU A 68 32.25 31.57 38.01
N GLU A 69 31.15 30.80 37.94
CA GLU A 69 30.09 30.79 38.96
C GLU A 69 30.03 29.52 39.83
N GLY A 70 31.02 28.64 39.77
CA GLY A 70 31.32 27.72 40.89
C GLY A 70 30.20 26.76 41.32
N GLN A 71 29.27 26.40 40.43
CA GLN A 71 28.36 25.26 40.63
C GLN A 71 28.70 24.14 39.63
N PRO A 72 28.75 22.88 40.06
CA PRO A 72 29.24 21.78 39.24
C PRO A 72 28.22 21.43 38.14
N LEU A 73 28.39 22.02 36.96
CA LEU A 73 27.63 21.69 35.73
C LEU A 73 27.64 20.18 35.43
N LEU A 74 28.70 19.50 35.87
CA LEU A 74 28.83 18.04 35.83
C LEU A 74 27.74 17.32 36.63
N GLU A 75 27.34 17.82 37.79
CA GLU A 75 26.33 17.16 38.64
C GLU A 75 24.94 17.21 38.00
N THR A 76 24.58 18.34 37.37
CA THR A 76 23.33 18.48 36.61
C THR A 76 23.28 17.53 35.39
N VAL A 77 24.38 17.42 34.65
CA VAL A 77 24.46 16.49 33.50
C VAL A 77 24.37 15.03 33.96
N LEU A 78 25.05 14.69 35.05
CA LEU A 78 25.05 13.32 35.57
C LEU A 78 23.66 12.93 36.10
N GLU A 79 22.92 13.87 36.69
CA GLU A 79 21.54 13.66 37.13
C GLU A 79 20.57 13.51 35.94
N GLN A 80 20.73 14.30 34.88
CA GLN A 80 19.95 14.10 33.64
C GLN A 80 20.18 12.72 33.02
N VAL A 81 21.43 12.24 33.01
CA VAL A 81 21.74 10.89 32.49
C VAL A 81 21.10 9.80 33.34
N ARG A 82 21.08 9.95 34.68
CA ARG A 82 20.40 9.00 35.57
C ARG A 82 18.90 8.96 35.32
N LEU A 83 18.24 10.12 35.22
CA LEU A 83 16.80 10.20 34.94
C LEU A 83 16.45 9.58 33.59
N GLN A 84 17.25 9.84 32.55
CA GLN A 84 17.06 9.23 31.23
C GLN A 84 17.21 7.70 31.28
N GLN A 85 18.17 7.19 32.06
CA GLN A 85 18.39 5.76 32.21
C GLN A 85 17.26 5.07 32.98
N GLU A 86 16.68 5.75 33.97
CA GLU A 86 15.51 5.27 34.71
C GLU A 86 14.25 5.25 33.83
N GLU A 87 14.03 6.28 33.02
CA GLU A 87 12.93 6.32 32.05
C GLU A 87 13.03 5.16 31.05
N ASN A 88 14.23 4.91 30.51
CA ASN A 88 14.47 3.80 29.60
C ASN A 88 14.19 2.44 30.27
N ARG A 89 14.54 2.27 31.55
CA ARG A 89 14.24 1.04 32.30
C ARG A 89 12.74 0.83 32.47
N LEU A 90 12.01 1.90 32.78
CA LEU A 90 10.56 1.86 32.95
C LEU A 90 9.82 1.58 31.63
N GLN A 91 10.32 2.11 30.51
CA GLN A 91 9.81 1.76 29.17
C GLN A 91 10.05 0.29 28.83
N GLN A 92 11.22 -0.26 29.17
CA GLN A 92 11.52 -1.68 28.94
C GLN A 92 10.61 -2.59 29.78
N GLU A 93 10.33 -2.22 31.03
CA GLU A 93 9.40 -2.96 31.90
C GLU A 93 7.97 -2.96 31.34
N LYS A 94 7.49 -1.83 30.81
CA LYS A 94 6.18 -1.73 30.14
C LYS A 94 6.11 -2.62 28.89
N MET A 95 7.17 -2.64 28.08
CA MET A 95 7.25 -3.49 26.89
C MET A 95 7.19 -4.97 27.27
N ASN A 96 7.95 -5.39 28.29
CA ASN A 96 7.93 -6.76 28.79
C ASN A 96 6.55 -7.17 29.36
N GLN A 97 5.83 -6.25 30.01
CA GLN A 97 4.46 -6.50 30.46
C GLN A 97 3.49 -6.68 29.30
N GLN A 98 3.63 -5.86 28.25
CA GLN A 98 2.79 -5.94 27.05
C GLN A 98 3.03 -7.28 26.30
N ASP A 99 4.27 -7.74 26.18
CA ASP A 99 4.59 -9.02 25.57
C ASP A 99 3.98 -10.21 26.32
N ARG A 100 4.00 -10.16 27.67
CA ARG A 100 3.32 -11.18 28.51
C ARG A 100 1.80 -11.17 28.31
N ALA A 101 1.20 -9.98 28.17
CA ALA A 101 -0.24 -9.89 27.90
C ALA A 101 -0.59 -10.47 26.52
N ILE A 102 0.24 -10.21 25.49
CA ILE A 102 0.07 -10.76 24.15
C ILE A 102 0.24 -12.28 24.13
N SER A 103 1.22 -12.83 24.88
CA SER A 103 1.39 -14.29 24.97
C SER A 103 0.18 -14.96 25.62
N ASN A 104 -0.34 -14.39 26.71
CA ASN A 104 -1.51 -14.93 27.41
C ASN A 104 -2.75 -14.94 26.51
N LEU A 105 -3.03 -13.84 25.79
CA LEU A 105 -4.12 -13.75 24.82
C LEU A 105 -3.99 -14.78 23.68
N ARG A 106 -2.76 -15.00 23.20
CA ARG A 106 -2.50 -15.99 22.13
C ARG A 106 -2.79 -17.42 22.60
N ASP A 107 -2.47 -17.73 23.84
CA ASP A 107 -2.71 -19.06 24.41
C ASP A 107 -4.19 -19.26 24.75
N GLU A 108 -4.88 -18.22 25.22
CA GLU A 108 -6.34 -18.23 25.40
C GLU A 108 -7.08 -18.47 24.07
N MET A 109 -6.65 -17.81 22.98
CA MET A 109 -7.22 -18.07 21.65
C MET A 109 -6.95 -19.49 21.14
N ARG A 110 -5.82 -20.11 21.51
CA ARG A 110 -5.57 -21.52 21.18
C ARG A 110 -6.50 -22.45 21.96
N ASN A 111 -6.72 -22.19 23.23
CA ASN A 111 -7.64 -22.98 24.06
C ASN A 111 -9.08 -22.87 23.56
N MET A 112 -9.57 -21.65 23.27
CA MET A 112 -10.91 -21.45 22.68
C MET A 112 -11.06 -22.16 21.34
N ARG A 113 -10.00 -22.18 20.52
CA ARG A 113 -10.02 -22.90 19.24
C ARG A 113 -10.11 -24.42 19.44
N SER A 114 -9.36 -24.98 20.39
CA SER A 114 -9.46 -26.41 20.70
C SER A 114 -10.83 -26.80 21.27
N GLU A 115 -11.45 -25.94 22.08
CA GLU A 115 -12.82 -26.17 22.58
C GLU A 115 -13.83 -26.19 21.42
N LEU A 116 -13.74 -25.23 20.49
CA LEU A 116 -14.58 -25.19 19.29
C LEU A 116 -14.40 -26.42 18.39
N GLU A 117 -13.17 -26.87 18.19
CA GLU A 117 -12.88 -28.08 17.40
C GLU A 117 -13.44 -29.34 18.11
N SER A 118 -13.32 -29.44 19.44
CA SER A 118 -13.91 -30.57 20.21
C SER A 118 -15.45 -30.58 20.22
N THR A 119 -16.09 -29.42 20.18
CA THR A 119 -17.56 -29.30 20.18
C THR A 119 -18.15 -29.56 18.78
N SER A 120 -17.41 -29.23 17.73
CA SER A 120 -17.86 -29.38 16.34
C SER A 120 -17.89 -30.82 15.86
N ASP A 121 -17.02 -31.69 16.36
CA ASP A 121 -16.85 -33.05 15.82
C ASP A 121 -17.73 -34.11 16.51
N SER A 122 -18.27 -33.86 17.71
CA SER A 122 -18.89 -34.94 18.49
C SER A 122 -20.42 -35.07 18.40
N ASP A 123 -21.18 -33.99 18.16
CA ASP A 123 -22.65 -34.04 18.36
C ASP A 123 -23.52 -33.72 17.12
N ALA A 124 -22.97 -33.01 16.11
CA ALA A 124 -23.75 -32.59 14.95
C ALA A 124 -23.85 -33.65 13.85
N ILE A 125 -22.85 -34.53 13.73
CA ILE A 125 -22.80 -35.56 12.68
C ILE A 125 -23.57 -36.82 13.11
N ALA A 126 -23.53 -37.21 14.39
CA ALA A 126 -24.24 -38.40 14.87
C ALA A 126 -25.77 -38.27 14.76
N ARG A 127 -26.35 -37.09 15.04
CA ARG A 127 -27.81 -36.89 14.96
C ARG A 127 -28.37 -36.82 13.55
N PHE A 128 -27.53 -36.64 12.53
CA PHE A 128 -27.98 -36.52 11.15
C PHE A 128 -28.11 -37.88 10.44
N TYR A 129 -27.50 -38.94 10.98
CA TYR A 129 -27.55 -40.29 10.38
C TYR A 129 -28.61 -41.23 11.00
N ASP A 130 -29.18 -40.88 12.16
CA ASP A 130 -30.13 -41.78 12.85
C ASP A 130 -31.61 -41.63 12.46
N ASN A 131 -31.98 -40.67 11.58
CA ASN A 131 -33.36 -40.51 11.12
C ASN A 131 -33.45 -40.17 9.61
N PRO A 132 -33.36 -41.15 8.71
CA PRO A 132 -33.74 -40.94 7.32
C PRO A 132 -35.26 -40.72 7.23
N PRO A 133 -35.74 -39.67 6.52
CA PRO A 133 -37.16 -39.47 6.30
C PRO A 133 -37.72 -40.62 5.46
N LEU A 134 -38.60 -41.42 6.08
CA LEU A 134 -39.42 -42.41 5.37
C LEU A 134 -40.34 -41.70 4.37
N GLY A 135 -40.21 -42.05 3.09
CA GLY A 135 -41.24 -41.77 2.09
C GLY A 135 -40.77 -40.93 0.90
N ALA A 136 -39.80 -41.43 0.14
CA ALA A 136 -39.64 -41.04 -1.26
C ALA A 136 -39.61 -42.31 -2.14
N PRO A 137 -40.42 -42.37 -3.21
CA PRO A 137 -40.49 -43.55 -4.07
C PRO A 137 -39.20 -43.72 -4.86
N VAL A 138 -38.80 -44.99 -4.94
CA VAL A 138 -37.65 -45.54 -5.64
C VAL A 138 -37.85 -45.38 -7.15
N GLU A 139 -37.03 -44.55 -7.79
CA GLU A 139 -36.80 -44.58 -9.23
C GLU A 139 -35.34 -44.96 -9.51
N GLN A 140 -35.17 -45.88 -10.45
CA GLN A 140 -33.99 -46.71 -10.66
C GLN A 140 -32.76 -45.93 -11.16
N GLN A 141 -31.74 -45.88 -10.30
CA GLN A 141 -30.36 -46.35 -10.53
C GLN A 141 -29.70 -46.06 -11.89
N GLN A 142 -28.77 -45.10 -11.89
CA GLN A 142 -27.55 -45.21 -12.70
C GLN A 142 -26.34 -44.70 -11.90
N ASP A 143 -25.37 -45.58 -11.74
CA ASP A 143 -24.20 -45.48 -10.88
C ASP A 143 -23.22 -44.37 -11.32
N VAL A 144 -22.92 -43.42 -10.43
CA VAL A 144 -21.61 -42.74 -10.39
C VAL A 144 -21.21 -42.47 -8.94
N GLU A 145 -20.17 -43.19 -8.54
CA GLU A 145 -19.41 -43.14 -7.29
C GLU A 145 -18.99 -41.72 -6.89
N SER A 146 -19.37 -41.28 -5.68
CA SER A 146 -19.02 -39.95 -5.14
C SER A 146 -18.36 -40.07 -3.76
N GLN A 147 -17.05 -39.79 -3.73
CA GLN A 147 -16.27 -39.56 -2.52
C GLN A 147 -16.60 -38.19 -1.89
N PRO A 148 -16.68 -38.07 -0.55
CA PRO A 148 -16.80 -36.78 0.12
C PRO A 148 -15.40 -36.18 0.34
N SER A 149 -15.01 -35.22 -0.50
CA SER A 149 -13.82 -34.38 -0.27
C SER A 149 -14.22 -33.13 0.51
N ALA A 150 -14.07 -33.20 1.83
CA ALA A 150 -14.15 -32.06 2.74
C ALA A 150 -12.91 -31.17 2.57
N ASN A 151 -12.96 -30.21 1.63
CA ASN A 151 -11.94 -29.16 1.54
C ASN A 151 -12.40 -27.92 2.31
N GLY A 152 -11.75 -27.73 3.46
CA GLY A 152 -11.95 -26.61 4.36
C GLY A 152 -11.79 -25.26 3.65
N ARG A 153 -12.82 -24.42 3.81
CA ARG A 153 -12.76 -22.99 3.50
C ARG A 153 -11.64 -22.33 4.30
N GLN A 154 -10.49 -22.10 3.68
CA GLN A 154 -9.52 -21.15 4.23
C GLN A 154 -10.11 -19.75 4.09
N ARG A 155 -10.47 -19.15 5.23
CA ARG A 155 -10.89 -17.75 5.29
C ARG A 155 -9.73 -16.87 4.82
N PRO A 156 -9.97 -15.83 4.02
CA PRO A 156 -8.94 -14.90 3.59
C PRO A 156 -8.22 -14.35 4.83
N ARG A 157 -6.91 -14.54 4.83
CA ARG A 157 -6.03 -14.24 5.95
C ARG A 157 -5.95 -12.71 6.08
N ARG A 158 -6.80 -12.14 6.94
CA ARG A 158 -6.81 -10.70 7.29
C ARG A 158 -5.39 -10.24 7.61
N ARG A 159 -4.82 -9.41 6.74
CA ARG A 159 -3.54 -8.72 6.94
C ARG A 159 -3.84 -7.33 7.47
N THR A 160 -3.75 -7.16 8.78
CA THR A 160 -3.82 -5.85 9.43
C THR A 160 -2.43 -5.24 9.55
N GLY A 161 -2.32 -3.97 9.13
CA GLY A 161 -1.40 -2.97 9.69
C GLY A 161 0.09 -3.11 9.37
N GLY A 162 0.54 -2.50 8.26
CA GLY A 162 1.97 -2.30 8.01
C GLY A 162 2.32 -1.46 6.78
N SER A 163 1.47 -0.50 6.38
CA SER A 163 1.53 0.06 5.02
C SER A 163 2.60 1.14 4.80
N LEU A 164 2.76 2.15 5.66
CA LEU A 164 3.58 3.32 5.27
C LEU A 164 5.08 3.03 5.08
N LEU A 165 5.72 2.37 6.05
CA LEU A 165 7.15 2.09 5.95
C LEU A 165 7.48 0.94 4.99
N SER A 166 6.57 -0.04 4.82
CA SER A 166 6.85 -1.17 3.92
C SER A 166 6.69 -0.83 2.45
N SER A 167 5.80 0.12 2.12
CA SER A 167 5.66 0.72 0.79
C SER A 167 6.89 1.57 0.43
N ILE A 168 7.42 2.35 1.38
CA ILE A 168 8.63 3.16 1.19
C ILE A 168 9.91 2.30 1.13
N LEU A 169 10.02 1.26 1.95
CA LEU A 169 11.21 0.40 2.04
C LEU A 169 11.25 -0.74 1.00
N GLY A 170 10.28 -0.81 0.08
CA GLY A 170 10.34 -1.71 -1.09
C GLY A 170 10.64 -3.16 -0.73
N ARG A 171 10.04 -3.68 0.36
CA ARG A 171 10.34 -5.04 0.84
C ARG A 171 9.83 -6.08 -0.16
N ASN A 172 10.77 -6.59 -0.97
CA ASN A 172 10.65 -7.68 -1.93
C ASN A 172 9.83 -8.86 -1.37
N ARG A 173 8.53 -8.90 -1.67
CA ARG A 173 7.74 -10.13 -1.68
C ARG A 173 7.82 -10.71 -3.10
N SER A 174 8.02 -12.02 -3.17
CA SER A 174 8.04 -12.84 -4.37
C SER A 174 6.97 -12.42 -5.38
N SER A 175 7.36 -12.39 -6.65
CA SER A 175 7.12 -11.31 -7.61
C SER A 175 5.79 -11.27 -8.35
N ASN A 176 4.73 -11.91 -7.86
CA ASN A 176 3.44 -11.84 -8.57
C ASN A 176 2.98 -10.38 -8.58
N GLN A 177 3.06 -9.73 -9.74
CA GLN A 177 2.65 -8.35 -9.88
C GLN A 177 1.12 -8.31 -9.84
N SER A 178 0.54 -7.93 -8.70
CA SER A 178 -0.88 -7.57 -8.66
C SER A 178 -1.08 -6.16 -9.24
N LEU A 179 -2.31 -5.89 -9.72
CA LEU A 179 -2.75 -4.51 -9.93
C LEU A 179 -2.65 -3.74 -8.60
N PRO A 180 -2.39 -2.42 -8.64
CA PRO A 180 -2.38 -1.63 -7.43
C PRO A 180 -3.74 -1.69 -6.75
N GLU A 181 -3.75 -1.98 -5.45
CA GLU A 181 -4.94 -2.08 -4.61
C GLU A 181 -5.45 -0.68 -4.23
N ASP A 182 -5.98 0.04 -5.22
CA ASP A 182 -6.48 1.41 -5.05
C ASP A 182 -7.90 1.59 -5.64
N ILE A 183 -8.51 2.73 -5.33
CA ILE A 183 -9.87 3.03 -5.79
C ILE A 183 -9.96 3.17 -7.30
N PHE A 184 -8.91 3.66 -7.96
CA PHE A 184 -8.90 3.77 -9.42
C PHE A 184 -8.94 2.39 -10.07
N THR A 185 -8.26 1.41 -9.52
CA THR A 185 -8.36 0.01 -9.93
C THR A 185 -9.78 -0.52 -9.75
N MET A 186 -10.42 -0.21 -8.63
CA MET A 186 -11.84 -0.56 -8.45
C MET A 186 -12.75 0.13 -9.49
N MET A 187 -12.46 1.38 -9.90
CA MET A 187 -13.14 2.04 -11.01
C MET A 187 -12.90 1.30 -12.33
N MET A 188 -11.67 0.87 -12.61
CA MET A 188 -11.32 0.13 -13.84
C MET A 188 -12.14 -1.16 -13.99
N MET A 189 -12.42 -1.86 -12.88
CA MET A 189 -13.20 -3.11 -12.88
C MET A 189 -14.73 -2.92 -12.80
N SER A 190 -15.19 -1.69 -12.67
CA SER A 190 -16.59 -1.37 -12.46
C SER A 190 -17.20 -0.73 -13.68
N ARG A 191 -18.48 -1.00 -13.94
CA ARG A 191 -19.23 -0.31 -15.00
C ARG A 191 -19.24 1.20 -14.73
N PRO A 192 -19.12 2.04 -15.77
CA PRO A 192 -19.21 3.48 -15.63
C PRO A 192 -20.50 3.87 -14.90
N CYS A 193 -20.44 4.95 -14.13
CA CYS A 193 -21.58 5.47 -13.35
C CYS A 193 -22.13 4.54 -12.26
N ASN A 194 -21.45 3.44 -11.91
CA ASN A 194 -21.79 2.64 -10.72
C ASN A 194 -21.27 3.31 -9.43
N ALA A 195 -21.67 2.80 -8.26
CA ALA A 195 -21.22 3.28 -6.95
C ALA A 195 -19.68 3.36 -6.83
N SER A 196 -18.95 2.37 -7.35
CA SER A 196 -17.47 2.39 -7.34
C SER A 196 -16.89 3.56 -8.14
N TRP A 197 -17.53 3.90 -9.26
CA TRP A 197 -17.16 5.04 -10.09
C TRP A 197 -17.44 6.36 -9.40
N ALA A 198 -18.63 6.50 -8.81
CA ALA A 198 -18.99 7.67 -8.04
C ALA A 198 -18.04 7.87 -6.85
N LEU A 199 -17.66 6.79 -6.16
CA LEU A 199 -16.70 6.83 -5.06
C LEU A 199 -15.32 7.30 -5.52
N GLY A 200 -14.79 6.78 -6.63
CA GLY A 200 -13.49 7.21 -7.13
C GLY A 200 -13.46 8.67 -7.60
N ILE A 201 -14.53 9.14 -8.25
CA ILE A 201 -14.67 10.57 -8.57
C ILE A 201 -14.75 11.41 -7.30
N PHE A 202 -15.51 10.96 -6.31
CA PHE A 202 -15.64 11.65 -5.02
C PHE A 202 -14.30 11.77 -4.29
N VAL A 203 -13.55 10.67 -4.16
CA VAL A 203 -12.23 10.67 -3.49
C VAL A 203 -11.24 11.56 -4.24
N CYS A 204 -11.16 11.45 -5.57
CA CYS A 204 -10.34 12.34 -6.39
C CYS A 204 -10.70 13.81 -6.17
N THR A 205 -11.99 14.14 -6.14
CA THR A 205 -12.47 15.52 -5.90
C THR A 205 -12.09 16.01 -4.50
N CYS A 206 -12.27 15.19 -3.47
CA CYS A 206 -11.86 15.52 -2.09
C CYS A 206 -10.35 15.76 -2.00
N GLN A 207 -9.55 14.91 -2.63
CA GLN A 207 -8.10 15.04 -2.61
C GLN A 207 -7.62 16.30 -3.33
N ILE A 208 -8.17 16.62 -4.50
CA ILE A 208 -7.89 17.88 -5.21
C ILE A 208 -8.33 19.09 -4.37
N ALA A 209 -9.49 19.03 -3.72
CA ALA A 209 -9.94 20.11 -2.84
C ALA A 209 -9.00 20.33 -1.65
N LEU A 210 -8.53 19.26 -1.00
CA LEU A 210 -7.54 19.34 0.08
C LEU A 210 -6.20 19.89 -0.41
N CYS A 211 -5.72 19.46 -1.58
CA CYS A 211 -4.53 20.03 -2.21
C CYS A 211 -4.69 21.53 -2.48
N LEU A 212 -5.86 21.97 -2.97
CA LEU A 212 -6.16 23.39 -3.19
C LEU A 212 -6.20 24.17 -1.89
N PHE A 213 -6.76 23.63 -0.81
CA PHE A 213 -6.73 24.29 0.50
C PHE A 213 -5.32 24.50 1.01
N ILE A 214 -4.48 23.45 0.96
CA ILE A 214 -3.06 23.55 1.36
C ILE A 214 -2.34 24.57 0.47
N PHE A 215 -2.61 24.57 -0.83
CA PHE A 215 -2.00 25.53 -1.76
C PHE A 215 -2.40 26.97 -1.44
N ILE A 216 -3.69 27.25 -1.21
CA ILE A 216 -4.19 28.58 -0.86
C ILE A 216 -3.57 29.07 0.46
N ASP A 217 -3.50 28.20 1.47
CA ASP A 217 -2.85 28.54 2.75
C ASP A 217 -1.37 28.90 2.55
N GLY A 218 -0.64 28.09 1.76
CA GLY A 218 0.75 28.38 1.40
C GLY A 218 0.92 29.70 0.66
N VAL A 219 0.03 30.01 -0.29
CA VAL A 219 0.04 31.27 -1.05
C VAL A 219 -0.28 32.46 -0.13
N GLN A 220 -1.31 32.39 0.69
CA GLN A 220 -1.73 33.49 1.57
C GLN A 220 -0.65 33.85 2.59
N GLY A 221 0.06 32.85 3.13
CA GLY A 221 1.21 33.09 3.99
C GLY A 221 2.37 33.82 3.30
N SER A 222 2.48 33.70 1.97
CA SER A 222 3.59 34.28 1.17
C SER A 222 3.27 35.64 0.54
N LEU A 223 1.99 35.98 0.36
CA LEU A 223 1.57 37.22 -0.31
C LEU A 223 1.93 38.51 0.48
N GLY A 224 2.22 38.40 1.78
CA GLY A 224 2.60 39.53 2.62
C GLY A 224 4.05 40.02 2.47
N ALA A 225 4.95 39.22 1.86
CA ALA A 225 6.36 39.57 1.75
C ALA A 225 6.97 39.05 0.44
N ASN A 226 7.17 39.92 -0.55
CA ASN A 226 7.95 39.69 -1.77
C ASN A 226 8.01 38.23 -2.24
N PHE A 227 6.88 37.69 -2.70
CA PHE A 227 6.73 36.31 -3.20
C PHE A 227 7.89 35.83 -4.10
N TRP A 228 8.45 36.74 -4.92
CA TRP A 228 9.52 36.47 -5.87
C TRP A 228 10.94 36.70 -5.35
N LYS A 229 11.10 37.25 -4.14
CA LYS A 229 12.42 37.48 -3.56
C LYS A 229 12.75 36.27 -2.70
N PRO A 230 13.59 35.32 -3.16
CA PRO A 230 14.07 34.25 -2.30
C PRO A 230 14.69 34.91 -1.07
N PRO A 231 14.17 34.63 0.13
CA PRO A 231 14.78 35.17 1.33
C PRO A 231 16.22 34.67 1.41
N ALA A 232 17.10 35.48 2.00
CA ALA A 232 18.48 35.07 2.23
C ALA A 232 18.47 33.96 3.30
N PHE A 233 18.44 32.70 2.84
CA PHE A 233 18.36 31.55 3.73
C PHE A 233 19.75 31.05 4.11
N ALA A 234 19.82 30.41 5.28
CA ALA A 234 20.97 29.59 5.65
C ALA A 234 21.13 28.44 4.64
N LEU A 235 22.37 28.06 4.32
CA LEU A 235 22.70 26.94 3.42
C LEU A 235 21.95 25.64 3.79
N ALA A 236 21.71 25.43 5.09
CA ALA A 236 20.94 24.30 5.61
C ALA A 236 19.51 24.22 5.06
N VAL A 237 18.83 25.36 4.86
CA VAL A 237 17.46 25.40 4.33
C VAL A 237 17.46 24.96 2.86
N TYR A 238 18.42 25.43 2.06
CA TYR A 238 18.55 25.02 0.66
C TYR A 238 18.80 23.51 0.54
N PHE A 239 19.68 22.97 1.37
CA PHE A 239 19.91 21.52 1.40
C PHE A 239 18.64 20.76 1.80
N GLY A 240 17.92 21.23 2.83
CA GLY A 240 16.64 20.67 3.25
C GLY A 240 15.57 20.70 2.16
N GLN A 241 15.46 21.81 1.42
CA GLN A 241 14.54 21.95 0.28
C GLN A 241 14.90 20.98 -0.86
N LEU A 242 16.18 20.81 -1.18
CA LEU A 242 16.63 19.85 -2.18
C LEU A 242 16.25 18.41 -1.80
N VAL A 243 16.54 18.02 -0.56
CA VAL A 243 16.19 16.70 -0.03
C VAL A 243 14.67 16.49 -0.03
N ALA A 244 13.90 17.50 0.36
CA ALA A 244 12.43 17.46 0.34
C ALA A 244 11.87 17.30 -1.08
N ILE A 245 12.45 17.95 -2.10
CA ILE A 245 12.05 17.76 -3.51
C ILE A 245 12.32 16.33 -3.97
N ILE A 246 13.48 15.77 -3.63
CA ILE A 246 13.81 14.37 -3.96
C ILE A 246 12.78 13.44 -3.30
N PHE A 247 12.49 13.63 -2.02
CA PHE A 247 11.46 12.85 -1.33
C PHE A 247 10.07 13.03 -1.94
N ALA A 248 9.70 14.26 -2.31
CA ALA A 248 8.43 14.54 -2.95
C ALA A 248 8.29 13.76 -4.27
N ILE A 249 9.33 13.71 -5.11
CA ILE A 249 9.34 12.91 -6.35
C ILE A 249 9.23 11.41 -6.05
N LEU A 250 10.00 10.92 -5.08
CA LEU A 250 10.00 9.50 -4.71
C LEU A 250 8.66 9.05 -4.10
N ALA A 251 7.97 9.95 -3.41
CA ALA A 251 6.66 9.71 -2.83
C ALA A 251 5.53 9.66 -3.87
N GLN A 252 5.73 10.17 -5.10
CA GLN A 252 4.69 10.17 -6.14
C GLN A 252 4.47 8.79 -6.80
N GLY A 253 3.99 7.81 -6.02
CA GLY A 253 3.64 6.49 -6.53
C GLY A 253 2.54 6.49 -7.60
N ASP A 254 1.62 7.46 -7.54
CA ASP A 254 0.45 7.54 -8.42
C ASP A 254 0.78 7.86 -9.87
N ILE A 255 1.71 8.79 -10.09
CA ILE A 255 2.18 9.16 -11.43
C ILE A 255 2.81 7.95 -12.12
N PHE A 256 3.68 7.22 -11.41
CA PHE A 256 4.35 6.06 -11.98
C PHE A 256 3.41 4.87 -12.16
N SER A 257 2.53 4.61 -11.20
CA SER A 257 1.58 3.49 -11.26
C SER A 257 0.55 3.69 -12.37
N SER A 258 0.03 4.91 -12.59
CA SER A 258 -0.91 5.20 -13.68
C SER A 258 -0.29 5.00 -15.06
N VAL A 259 0.90 5.57 -15.31
CA VAL A 259 1.62 5.38 -16.59
C VAL A 259 1.95 3.91 -16.83
N ARG A 260 2.42 3.21 -15.78
CA ARG A 260 2.74 1.78 -15.86
C ARG A 260 1.51 0.95 -16.20
N THR A 261 0.39 1.23 -15.55
CA THR A 261 -0.88 0.51 -15.76
C THR A 261 -1.40 0.71 -17.17
N ILE A 262 -1.38 1.94 -17.70
CA ILE A 262 -1.74 2.22 -19.11
C ILE A 262 -0.82 1.46 -20.07
N GLN A 263 0.50 1.55 -19.89
CA GLN A 263 1.46 0.86 -20.78
C GLN A 263 1.29 -0.65 -20.74
N TRP A 264 1.03 -1.21 -19.56
CA TRP A 264 0.82 -2.63 -19.39
C TRP A 264 -0.50 -3.09 -20.05
N LEU A 265 -1.62 -2.43 -19.74
CA LEU A 265 -2.93 -2.77 -20.31
C LEU A 265 -2.98 -2.55 -21.82
N ARG A 266 -2.26 -1.56 -22.35
CA ARG A 266 -2.15 -1.35 -23.81
C ARG A 266 -1.44 -2.50 -24.53
N ARG A 267 -0.48 -3.16 -23.87
CA ARG A 267 0.25 -4.30 -24.45
C ARG A 267 -0.50 -5.62 -24.29
N ASN A 268 -1.39 -5.72 -23.30
CA ASN A 268 -2.18 -6.93 -23.07
C ASN A 268 -3.46 -6.88 -23.90
N SER A 269 -3.51 -7.66 -24.99
CA SER A 269 -4.67 -7.68 -25.90
C SER A 269 -5.95 -8.22 -25.26
N ARG A 270 -5.85 -8.91 -24.11
CA ARG A 270 -6.96 -9.54 -23.37
C ARG A 270 -7.29 -8.82 -22.05
N TRP A 271 -7.10 -7.51 -22.01
CA TRP A 271 -7.40 -6.69 -20.82
C TRP A 271 -8.88 -6.75 -20.41
N ASP A 272 -9.78 -6.97 -21.36
CA ASP A 272 -11.22 -7.04 -21.18
C ASP A 272 -11.64 -8.31 -20.43
N ILE A 273 -11.05 -9.45 -20.75
CA ILE A 273 -11.25 -10.70 -20.00
C ILE A 273 -10.77 -10.53 -18.56
N LEU A 274 -9.60 -9.88 -18.38
CA LEU A 274 -8.99 -9.68 -17.07
C LEU A 274 -9.78 -8.68 -16.20
N LEU A 275 -10.19 -7.53 -16.73
CA LEU A 275 -10.85 -6.48 -15.94
C LEU A 275 -12.37 -6.62 -15.86
N LEU A 276 -13.02 -7.12 -16.91
CA LEU A 276 -14.48 -7.19 -17.00
C LEU A 276 -15.01 -8.61 -16.78
N GLY A 277 -14.14 -9.63 -16.78
CA GLY A 277 -14.55 -11.02 -16.70
C GLY A 277 -15.39 -11.47 -17.90
N LYS A 278 -15.20 -10.84 -19.08
CA LYS A 278 -15.89 -11.24 -20.31
C LYS A 278 -15.45 -12.65 -20.72
N GLU A 279 -16.39 -13.44 -21.26
CA GLU A 279 -16.08 -14.73 -21.85
C GLU A 279 -15.39 -14.56 -23.21
N GLU A 280 -14.52 -15.50 -23.60
CA GLU A 280 -13.72 -15.44 -24.85
C GLU A 280 -14.57 -15.35 -26.13
N ASN A 281 -15.86 -15.65 -26.06
CA ASN A 281 -16.81 -15.61 -27.18
C ASN A 281 -17.61 -14.30 -27.29
N GLU A 282 -17.44 -13.34 -26.38
CA GLU A 282 -18.14 -12.06 -26.47
C GLU A 282 -17.56 -11.15 -27.56
N ASP A 283 -18.37 -10.21 -28.06
CA ASP A 283 -17.95 -9.24 -29.06
C ASP A 283 -16.68 -8.49 -28.61
N PRO A 284 -15.74 -8.23 -29.54
CA PRO A 284 -14.47 -7.57 -29.22
C PRO A 284 -14.73 -6.24 -28.49
N PRO A 285 -13.91 -5.89 -27.48
CA PRO A 285 -14.14 -4.71 -26.67
C PRO A 285 -14.12 -3.46 -27.55
N SER A 286 -15.08 -2.57 -27.34
CA SER A 286 -15.13 -1.31 -28.07
C SER A 286 -13.99 -0.40 -27.61
N ILE A 287 -13.55 0.51 -28.48
CA ILE A 287 -12.58 1.54 -28.08
C ILE A 287 -13.09 2.40 -26.91
N TRP A 288 -14.41 2.55 -26.80
CA TRP A 288 -15.06 3.26 -25.69
C TRP A 288 -14.90 2.52 -24.37
N ASP A 289 -15.00 1.19 -24.37
CA ASP A 289 -14.74 0.39 -23.18
C ASP A 289 -13.31 0.59 -22.70
N TRP A 290 -12.34 0.62 -23.63
CA TRP A 290 -10.94 0.89 -23.29
C TRP A 290 -10.75 2.30 -22.69
N ILE A 291 -11.35 3.33 -23.30
CA ILE A 291 -11.26 4.71 -22.80
C ILE A 291 -11.87 4.82 -21.40
N LEU A 292 -13.09 4.30 -21.22
CA LEU A 292 -13.81 4.43 -19.96
C LEU A 292 -13.15 3.61 -18.86
N HIS A 293 -12.80 2.35 -19.11
CA HIS A 293 -12.28 1.47 -18.05
C HIS A 293 -10.78 1.66 -17.79
N ILE A 294 -9.99 2.08 -18.77
CA ILE A 294 -8.53 2.12 -18.63
C ILE A 294 -8.03 3.56 -18.64
N LEU A 295 -8.35 4.33 -19.68
CA LEU A 295 -7.76 5.65 -19.85
C LEU A 295 -8.22 6.62 -18.76
N ILE A 296 -9.54 6.75 -18.53
CA ILE A 296 -10.08 7.75 -17.61
C ILE A 296 -9.59 7.55 -16.16
N PRO A 297 -9.71 6.36 -15.53
CA PRO A 297 -9.24 6.17 -14.16
C PRO A 297 -7.74 6.45 -14.00
N ASN A 298 -6.92 6.03 -14.97
CA ASN A 298 -5.48 6.29 -14.92
C ASN A 298 -5.13 7.75 -15.17
N VAL A 299 -5.88 8.48 -16.02
CA VAL A 299 -5.70 9.93 -16.21
C VAL A 299 -6.10 10.69 -14.95
N LEU A 300 -7.20 10.32 -14.29
CA LEU A 300 -7.59 10.91 -13.00
C LEU A 300 -6.51 10.67 -11.94
N LYS A 301 -6.00 9.44 -11.83
CA LYS A 301 -4.89 9.09 -10.94
C LYS A 301 -3.62 9.89 -11.24
N PHE A 302 -3.30 10.06 -12.52
CA PHE A 302 -2.16 10.86 -12.96
C PHE A 302 -2.32 12.34 -12.58
N ILE A 303 -3.49 12.93 -12.83
CA ILE A 303 -3.80 14.33 -12.48
C ILE A 303 -3.72 14.53 -10.96
N GLN A 304 -4.25 13.58 -10.18
CA GLN A 304 -4.16 13.58 -8.72
C GLN A 304 -2.70 13.61 -8.25
N GLY A 305 -1.87 12.64 -8.68
CA GLY A 305 -0.47 12.60 -8.31
C GLY A 305 0.30 13.85 -8.77
N PHE A 306 -0.01 14.36 -9.97
CA PHE A 306 0.61 15.58 -10.48
C PHE A 306 0.21 16.82 -9.67
N ALA A 307 -1.05 16.93 -9.23
CA ALA A 307 -1.51 18.02 -8.38
C ALA A 307 -0.81 18.00 -7.01
N VAL A 308 -0.72 16.83 -6.37
CA VAL A 308 0.02 16.66 -5.11
C VAL A 308 1.49 17.05 -5.29
N PHE A 309 2.13 16.57 -6.36
CA PHE A 309 3.51 16.92 -6.70
C PHE A 309 3.71 18.44 -6.86
N PHE A 310 2.83 19.08 -7.63
CA PHE A 310 2.91 20.52 -7.91
C PHE A 310 2.75 21.35 -6.62
N VAL A 311 1.77 21.02 -5.79
CA VAL A 311 1.56 21.70 -4.49
C VAL A 311 2.74 21.45 -3.56
N SER A 312 3.26 20.22 -3.52
CA SER A 312 4.46 19.89 -2.72
C SER A 312 5.65 20.75 -3.15
N PHE A 313 5.93 20.80 -4.44
CA PHE A 313 7.01 21.61 -5.00
C PHE A 313 6.85 23.09 -4.63
N PHE A 314 5.64 23.62 -4.76
CA PHE A 314 5.34 25.01 -4.42
C PHE A 314 5.59 25.33 -2.95
N ILE A 315 5.12 24.48 -2.04
CA ILE A 315 5.34 24.65 -0.60
C ILE A 315 6.83 24.59 -0.27
N ILE A 316 7.56 23.62 -0.85
CA ILE A 316 9.00 23.47 -0.60
C ILE A 316 9.76 24.75 -0.99
N MET A 317 9.39 25.36 -2.11
CA MET A 317 10.03 26.59 -2.59
C MET A 317 9.69 27.83 -1.75
N THR A 318 8.55 27.86 -1.07
CA THR A 318 8.05 29.05 -0.36
C THR A 318 8.41 29.07 1.12
N ARG A 319 8.61 27.90 1.76
CA ARG A 319 8.89 27.83 3.19
C ARG A 319 10.34 28.19 3.52
N SER A 320 10.49 29.10 4.49
CA SER A 320 11.76 29.58 5.03
C SER A 320 12.28 28.75 6.21
N ASN A 321 11.37 28.05 6.90
CA ASN A 321 11.65 27.26 8.07
C ASN A 321 11.52 25.77 7.73
N LEU A 322 12.54 24.98 8.09
CA LEU A 322 12.57 23.54 7.87
C LEU A 322 11.47 22.80 8.65
N LEU A 323 11.10 23.30 9.84
CA LEU A 323 10.05 22.66 10.65
C LEU A 323 8.68 22.80 10.00
N ASP A 324 8.36 24.01 9.52
CA ASP A 324 7.12 24.26 8.78
C ASP A 324 7.07 23.46 7.48
N LEU A 325 8.23 23.32 6.82
CA LEU A 325 8.36 22.48 5.63
C LEU A 325 7.99 21.02 5.90
N ILE A 326 8.53 20.43 6.98
CA ILE A 326 8.23 19.04 7.36
C ILE A 326 6.76 18.86 7.72
N LYS A 327 6.16 19.84 8.41
CA LYS A 327 4.74 19.83 8.78
C LYS A 327 3.84 19.81 7.55
N ASP A 328 4.09 20.69 6.58
CA ASP A 328 3.28 20.76 5.36
C ASP A 328 3.50 19.53 4.49
N PHE A 329 4.75 19.05 4.39
CA PHE A 329 5.08 17.80 3.69
C PHE A 329 4.34 16.60 4.29
N THR A 330 4.30 16.48 5.62
CA THR A 330 3.57 15.42 6.31
C THR A 330 2.07 15.49 6.01
N SER A 331 1.52 16.70 5.98
CA SER A 331 0.11 16.92 5.63
C SER A 331 -0.19 16.44 4.19
N LEU A 332 0.70 16.75 3.24
CA LEU A 332 0.59 16.29 1.87
C LEU A 332 0.72 14.76 1.73
N MET A 333 1.59 14.13 2.51
CA MET A 333 1.72 12.67 2.54
C MET A 333 0.44 11.99 3.03
N ILE A 334 -0.26 12.56 4.00
CA ILE A 334 -1.56 12.05 4.46
C ILE A 334 -2.60 12.21 3.34
N VAL A 335 -2.61 13.36 2.67
CA VAL A 335 -3.53 13.62 1.54
C VAL A 335 -3.28 12.65 0.38
N SER A 336 -2.02 12.28 0.11
CA SER A 336 -1.69 11.32 -0.95
C SER A 336 -2.10 9.87 -0.66
N GLU A 337 -2.37 9.52 0.59
CA GLU A 337 -2.78 8.16 0.99
C GLU A 337 -4.31 8.02 1.15
N LEU A 338 -5.05 9.11 0.91
CA LEU A 338 -6.51 9.15 1.14
C LEU A 338 -7.25 8.12 0.28
N ASP A 339 -6.81 7.88 -0.94
CA ASP A 339 -7.41 6.90 -1.85
C ASP A 339 -7.15 5.45 -1.41
N ASN A 340 -5.94 5.12 -0.97
CA ASN A 340 -5.61 3.83 -0.35
C ASN A 340 -6.44 3.61 0.91
N ILE A 341 -6.56 4.63 1.76
CA ILE A 341 -7.40 4.57 2.97
C ILE A 341 -8.86 4.30 2.60
N ALA A 342 -9.40 5.00 1.61
CA ALA A 342 -10.78 4.80 1.19
C ALA A 342 -10.99 3.42 0.51
N PHE A 343 -9.97 2.88 -0.19
CA PHE A 343 -9.97 1.48 -0.64
C PHE A 343 -10.02 0.52 0.55
N ASP A 344 -9.21 0.72 1.58
CA ASP A 344 -9.24 -0.09 2.80
C ASP A 344 -10.62 -0.04 3.47
N PHE A 345 -11.26 1.13 3.56
CA PHE A 345 -12.64 1.25 4.06
C PHE A 345 -13.64 0.44 3.24
N THR A 346 -13.51 0.41 1.90
CA THR A 346 -14.32 -0.47 1.06
C THR A 346 -14.01 -1.95 1.29
N ALA A 347 -12.74 -2.31 1.48
CA ALA A 347 -12.29 -3.68 1.72
C ALA A 347 -12.72 -4.22 3.10
N TYR A 348 -12.97 -3.34 4.07
CA TYR A 348 -13.59 -3.72 5.33
C TYR A 348 -15.13 -3.82 5.26
N GLY A 349 -15.74 -3.39 4.15
CA GLY A 349 -17.19 -3.42 3.93
C GLY A 349 -17.96 -2.27 4.57
N TYR A 350 -17.29 -1.22 5.05
CA TYR A 350 -17.96 -0.06 5.67
C TYR A 350 -18.86 0.71 4.70
N LEU A 351 -18.52 0.71 3.40
CA LEU A 351 -19.29 1.39 2.36
C LEU A 351 -20.30 0.48 1.65
N GLY A 352 -20.55 -0.71 2.18
CA GLY A 352 -21.56 -1.66 1.70
C GLY A 352 -21.01 -2.88 0.99
N GLU A 353 -21.82 -3.95 0.97
CA GLU A 353 -21.44 -5.27 0.46
C GLU A 353 -21.07 -5.24 -1.04
N SER A 354 -21.73 -4.40 -1.84
CA SER A 354 -21.44 -4.32 -3.29
C SER A 354 -20.04 -3.81 -3.59
N LEU A 355 -19.52 -2.86 -2.80
CA LEU A 355 -18.17 -2.33 -2.95
C LEU A 355 -17.13 -3.29 -2.36
N TYR A 356 -17.46 -3.94 -1.24
CA TYR A 356 -16.63 -4.99 -0.65
C TYR A 356 -16.36 -6.16 -1.62
N LEU A 357 -17.40 -6.61 -2.34
CA LEU A 357 -17.20 -7.65 -3.36
C LEU A 357 -16.28 -7.18 -4.49
N LYS A 358 -16.32 -5.88 -4.83
CA LYS A 358 -15.46 -5.29 -5.85
C LYS A 358 -13.99 -5.18 -5.42
N THR A 359 -13.73 -4.98 -4.12
CA THR A 359 -12.36 -5.02 -3.62
C THR A 359 -11.78 -6.43 -3.63
N ILE A 360 -12.60 -7.46 -3.37
CA ILE A 360 -12.17 -8.86 -3.51
C ILE A 360 -11.84 -9.15 -4.97
N ASP A 361 -12.74 -8.79 -5.89
CA ASP A 361 -12.50 -8.93 -7.33
C ASP A 361 -11.17 -8.25 -7.73
N ALA A 362 -10.85 -7.10 -7.14
CA ALA A 362 -9.62 -6.36 -7.42
C ALA A 362 -8.34 -7.00 -6.85
N GLN A 363 -8.44 -7.58 -5.66
CA GLN A 363 -7.32 -8.27 -5.00
C GLN A 363 -7.00 -9.62 -5.65
N ASP A 364 -8.01 -10.28 -6.22
CA ASP A 364 -7.86 -11.60 -6.86
C ASP A 364 -7.21 -11.52 -8.25
N ILE A 365 -6.96 -10.32 -8.80
CA ILE A 365 -6.27 -10.17 -10.08
C ILE A 365 -4.76 -10.36 -9.89
N GLU A 366 -4.34 -11.62 -9.98
CA GLU A 366 -2.94 -11.99 -10.18
C GLU A 366 -2.58 -11.87 -11.67
N ILE A 367 -1.53 -11.12 -11.98
CA ILE A 367 -1.00 -11.04 -13.34
C ILE A 367 0.00 -12.17 -13.51
N ASP A 368 -0.27 -13.07 -14.45
CA ASP A 368 0.68 -14.12 -14.83
C ASP A 368 1.99 -13.48 -15.34
N ASP A 369 3.06 -13.63 -14.54
CA ASP A 369 4.38 -13.03 -14.78
C ASP A 369 5.06 -13.54 -16.07
N ILE A 370 4.56 -14.63 -16.66
CA ILE A 370 5.20 -15.36 -17.76
C ILE A 370 5.32 -14.50 -19.03
N ALA A 371 4.38 -13.57 -19.27
CA ALA A 371 4.45 -12.65 -20.41
C ALA A 371 5.31 -11.39 -20.15
N GLN A 372 5.78 -11.18 -18.92
CA GLN A 372 6.44 -9.92 -18.53
C GLN A 372 7.97 -9.96 -18.56
N GLN A 373 8.62 -11.12 -18.72
CA GLN A 373 10.07 -11.27 -18.59
C GLN A 373 10.93 -10.64 -19.71
N GLN A 374 10.37 -9.85 -20.63
CA GLN A 374 11.15 -9.09 -21.60
C GLN A 374 11.72 -7.79 -20.96
N GLY A 375 13.04 -7.75 -20.80
CA GLY A 375 13.87 -6.80 -20.02
C GLY A 375 13.80 -5.30 -20.32
N GLY A 376 12.83 -4.81 -21.08
CA GLY A 376 12.65 -3.36 -21.35
C GLY A 376 12.08 -2.56 -20.18
N ARG A 377 11.55 -3.21 -19.14
CA ARG A 377 10.77 -2.59 -18.05
C ARG A 377 11.63 -1.86 -17.00
N PHE A 378 12.85 -2.32 -16.77
CA PHE A 378 13.78 -1.68 -15.82
C PHE A 378 14.38 -0.39 -16.38
N ILE A 379 14.58 -0.35 -17.71
CA ILE A 379 15.18 0.78 -18.41
C ILE A 379 14.23 1.97 -18.39
N PHE A 380 12.92 1.76 -18.61
CA PHE A 380 11.98 2.88 -18.66
C PHE A 380 11.76 3.55 -17.29
N ARG A 381 11.62 2.77 -16.19
CA ARG A 381 11.56 3.34 -14.83
C ARG A 381 12.82 4.13 -14.50
N LYS A 382 14.00 3.59 -14.83
CA LYS A 382 15.27 4.30 -14.66
C LYS A 382 15.32 5.55 -15.52
N LEU A 383 14.99 5.46 -16.81
CA LEU A 383 15.03 6.57 -17.75
C LEU A 383 14.12 7.71 -17.32
N TRP A 384 12.88 7.42 -16.92
CA TRP A 384 11.95 8.45 -16.44
C TRP A 384 12.40 9.07 -15.13
N ALA A 385 12.91 8.27 -14.19
CA ALA A 385 13.53 8.79 -12.97
C ALA A 385 14.72 9.71 -13.30
N TRP A 386 15.56 9.34 -14.29
CA TRP A 386 16.65 10.18 -14.77
C TRP A 386 16.19 11.44 -15.46
N VAL A 387 15.09 11.41 -16.22
CA VAL A 387 14.50 12.59 -16.87
C VAL A 387 13.95 13.55 -15.82
N LEU A 388 13.19 13.05 -14.83
CA LEU A 388 12.68 13.87 -13.73
C LEU A 388 13.81 14.42 -12.86
N LEU A 389 14.81 13.59 -12.54
CA LEU A 389 16.00 14.02 -11.82
C LEU A 389 16.77 15.08 -12.62
N GLY A 390 16.94 14.88 -13.93
CA GLY A 390 17.60 15.83 -14.81
C GLY A 390 16.86 17.16 -14.91
N LEU A 391 15.53 17.14 -15.03
CA LEU A 391 14.69 18.35 -15.03
C LEU A 391 14.77 19.08 -13.69
N THR A 392 14.70 18.36 -12.57
CA THR A 392 14.78 18.97 -11.24
C THR A 392 16.18 19.52 -10.94
N LEU A 393 17.24 18.82 -11.35
CA LEU A 393 18.61 19.35 -11.28
C LEU A 393 18.80 20.55 -12.20
N ALA A 394 18.22 20.58 -13.40
CA ALA A 394 18.30 21.72 -14.31
C ALA A 394 17.62 22.96 -13.72
N ILE A 395 16.42 22.79 -13.15
CA ILE A 395 15.70 23.86 -12.44
C ILE A 395 16.54 24.35 -11.25
N TRP A 396 17.14 23.44 -10.48
CA TRP A 396 18.03 23.79 -9.37
C TRP A 396 19.28 24.53 -9.83
N CYS A 397 19.95 24.06 -10.88
CA CYS A 397 21.11 24.73 -11.46
C CYS A 397 20.74 26.14 -11.92
N TYR A 398 19.56 26.34 -12.50
CA TYR A 398 19.07 27.67 -12.87
C TYR A 398 18.92 28.57 -11.63
N PHE A 399 18.20 28.13 -10.59
CA PHE A 399 18.03 28.91 -9.36
C PHE A 399 19.36 29.18 -8.65
N PHE A 400 20.24 28.20 -8.59
CA PHE A 400 21.57 28.32 -7.99
C PHE A 400 22.45 29.30 -8.77
N THR A 401 22.41 29.27 -10.10
CA THR A 401 23.14 30.22 -10.95
C THR A 401 22.64 31.64 -10.73
N VAL A 402 21.31 31.85 -10.70
CA VAL A 402 20.70 33.15 -10.38
C VAL A 402 21.11 33.62 -8.97
N TYR A 403 21.15 32.71 -8.01
CA TYR A 403 21.59 33.01 -6.65
C TYR A 403 23.08 33.42 -6.57
N LEU A 404 23.97 32.69 -7.25
CA LEU A 404 25.39 33.03 -7.33
C LEU A 404 25.65 34.38 -8.02
N LEU A 405 24.93 34.66 -9.11
CA LEU A 405 25.00 35.95 -9.80
C LEU A 405 24.64 37.10 -8.85
N LYS A 406 23.60 36.90 -8.02
CA LYS A 406 23.18 37.87 -7.03
C LYS A 406 24.19 38.05 -5.89
N LEU A 407 24.82 36.97 -5.42
CA LEU A 407 25.87 37.02 -4.39
C LEU A 407 27.13 37.76 -4.86
N ASN A 408 27.49 37.62 -6.13
CA ASN A 408 28.65 38.30 -6.70
C ASN A 408 28.43 39.80 -6.93
N GLY A 409 27.28 40.35 -6.54
CA GLY A 409 26.96 41.77 -6.71
C GLY A 409 26.76 42.18 -8.17
N TRP A 410 26.59 41.22 -9.09
CA TRP A 410 26.27 41.51 -10.47
C TRP A 410 24.81 41.97 -10.53
N ARG A 411 24.60 43.28 -10.73
CA ARG A 411 23.30 43.80 -11.16
C ARG A 411 23.08 43.30 -12.60
N ILE A 412 22.16 42.35 -12.77
CA ILE A 412 21.60 41.99 -14.07
C ILE A 412 20.72 43.14 -14.57
#